data_AF-A0AAW8PXX2-F1
#
_entry.id   AF-A0AAW8PXX2-F1
#
_cell.length_a   1.000
_cell.length_b   1.000
_cell.length_c   1.000
_cell.angle_alpha   90.00
_cell.angle_beta   90.00
_cell.angle_gamma   90.00
#
_symmetry.space_group_name_H-M   'P 1'
#
loop_
_entity.id
_entity.type
_entity.pdbx_description
1 polymer ?
#
loop_
_entity_poly.entity_id
_entity_poly.type
_entity_poly.pdbx_seq_one_letter_code
_entity_poly.pdbx_strand_id
1 'polypeptide(L)'
;MAKFTSVAAFFRAANNQRVVSKVIGGYCTEDWPELVELLKQQALDKGFPESAIEVTEDKFEVHTGAGTNPYKLRPKLHRERKGIMVVRSRDFQFFQDGKDTPTHCDKSGLKIEGDKLVIETFGGQQITYEIEE
;
A
#
# COMPACT_ATOMS: atom_id res chain seq x y z
N MET A 1 10.43 -15.48 21.91
CA MET A 1 8.98 -15.57 22.18
C MET A 1 8.31 -14.37 21.53
N ALA A 2 7.16 -14.53 20.89
CA ALA A 2 6.40 -13.38 20.36
C ALA A 2 5.94 -12.49 21.53
N LYS A 3 6.18 -11.19 21.41
CA LYS A 3 5.78 -10.11 22.33
C LYS A 3 4.26 -9.95 22.37
N PHE A 4 3.57 -10.21 21.26
CA PHE A 4 2.12 -10.06 21.16
C PHE A 4 1.43 -11.36 20.80
N THR A 5 0.46 -11.78 21.63
CA THR A 5 -0.29 -13.03 21.46
C THR A 5 -1.72 -12.82 20.95
N SER A 6 -2.15 -11.56 20.77
CA SER A 6 -3.49 -11.21 20.29
C SER A 6 -3.53 -9.77 19.75
N VAL A 7 -4.51 -9.50 18.88
CA VAL A 7 -4.78 -8.13 18.37
C VAL A 7 -5.03 -7.15 19.51
N ALA A 8 -5.74 -7.58 20.56
CA ALA A 8 -5.98 -6.77 21.74
C ALA A 8 -4.68 -6.45 22.52
N ALA A 9 -3.76 -7.41 22.63
CA ALA A 9 -2.46 -7.17 23.26
C ALA A 9 -1.62 -6.18 22.46
N PHE A 10 -1.55 -6.34 21.14
CA PHE A 10 -0.87 -5.40 20.26
C PHE A 10 -1.46 -4.00 20.38
N PHE A 11 -2.79 -3.86 20.26
CA PHE A 11 -3.43 -2.55 20.34
C PHE A 11 -3.26 -1.85 21.69
N ARG A 12 -3.21 -2.59 22.81
CA ARG A 12 -2.90 -1.98 24.10
C ARG A 12 -1.49 -1.39 24.13
N ALA A 13 -0.52 -2.09 23.54
CA ALA A 13 0.85 -1.61 23.46
C ALA A 13 1.03 -0.49 22.43
N ALA A 14 0.34 -0.56 21.28
CA ALA A 14 0.52 0.37 20.17
C ALA A 14 -0.25 1.70 20.33
N ASN A 15 -1.20 1.78 21.27
CA ASN A 15 -2.04 2.96 21.42
C ASN A 15 -1.22 4.20 21.81
N ASN A 16 -1.31 5.24 20.99
CA ASN A 16 -0.51 6.46 21.04
C ASN A 16 1.00 6.23 20.92
N GLN A 17 1.43 5.12 20.31
CA GLN A 17 2.83 4.83 20.04
C GLN A 17 3.19 5.03 18.57
N ARG A 18 4.48 5.23 18.31
CA ARG A 18 5.03 5.21 16.95
C ARG A 18 5.01 3.78 16.42
N VAL A 19 4.55 3.65 15.18
CA VAL A 19 4.49 2.39 14.46
C VAL A 19 5.03 2.55 13.05
N VAL A 20 5.61 1.48 12.53
CA VAL A 20 5.99 1.34 11.12
C VAL A 20 4.93 0.50 10.42
N SER A 21 4.32 1.07 9.38
CA SER A 21 3.41 0.39 8.46
C SER A 21 4.18 -0.04 7.22
N LYS A 22 4.04 -1.30 6.81
CA LYS A 22 4.62 -1.86 5.59
C LYS A 22 3.55 -2.47 4.69
N VAL A 23 3.65 -2.22 3.39
CA VAL A 23 2.78 -2.80 2.37
C VAL A 23 3.50 -3.96 1.72
N ILE A 24 2.90 -5.15 1.80
CA ILE A 24 3.40 -6.39 1.22
C ILE A 24 2.50 -6.75 0.04
N GLY A 25 3.10 -6.90 -1.14
CA GLY A 25 2.39 -7.09 -2.40
C GLY A 25 1.82 -5.77 -2.97
N GLY A 26 1.48 -5.81 -4.25
CA GLY A 26 1.05 -4.63 -5.02
C GLY A 26 2.17 -3.62 -5.29
N TYR A 27 1.99 -2.79 -6.31
CA TYR A 27 2.96 -1.77 -6.68
C TYR A 27 2.85 -0.54 -5.77
N CYS A 28 3.99 -0.09 -5.27
CA CYS A 28 4.19 1.13 -4.50
C CYS A 28 4.89 2.19 -5.37
N THR A 29 4.98 3.42 -4.86
CA THR A 29 5.56 4.57 -5.59
C THR A 29 6.98 4.26 -6.08
N GLU A 30 7.73 3.47 -5.32
CA GLU A 30 9.10 3.08 -5.61
C GLU A 30 9.20 2.08 -6.76
N ASP A 31 8.16 1.29 -7.01
CA ASP A 31 8.17 0.26 -8.07
C ASP A 31 7.77 0.83 -9.44
N TRP A 32 7.53 2.14 -9.54
CA TRP A 32 7.07 2.75 -10.79
C TRP A 32 7.95 2.41 -12.01
N PRO A 33 9.30 2.47 -11.91
CA PRO A 33 10.16 2.09 -13.03
C PRO A 33 9.96 0.64 -13.48
N GLU A 34 9.90 -0.30 -12.53
CA GLU A 34 9.69 -1.72 -12.83
C GLU A 34 8.30 -1.98 -13.43
N LEU A 35 7.28 -1.28 -12.91
CA LEU A 35 5.93 -1.35 -13.43
C LEU A 35 5.84 -0.80 -14.86
N VAL A 36 6.51 0.32 -15.16
CA VAL A 36 6.56 0.88 -16.51
C VAL A 36 7.17 -0.12 -17.49
N GLU A 37 8.30 -0.74 -17.15
CA GLU A 37 8.94 -1.72 -18.03
C GLU A 37 8.05 -2.96 -18.28
N LEU A 38 7.38 -3.46 -17.23
CA LEU A 38 6.40 -4.53 -17.39
C LEU A 38 5.23 -4.13 -18.30
N LEU A 39 4.68 -2.93 -18.11
CA LEU A 39 3.54 -2.44 -18.90
C LEU A 39 3.92 -2.19 -20.36
N LYS A 40 5.14 -1.69 -20.62
CA LYS A 40 5.70 -1.59 -21.97
C LYS A 40 5.74 -2.96 -22.65
N GLN A 41 6.32 -3.95 -21.99
CA GLN A 41 6.39 -5.31 -22.54
C GLN A 41 5.00 -5.87 -22.84
N GLN A 42 4.04 -5.69 -21.94
CA GLN A 42 2.65 -6.11 -22.16
C GLN A 42 1.96 -5.40 -23.33
N ALA A 43 2.29 -4.13 -23.58
CA ALA A 43 1.76 -3.40 -24.73
C ALA A 43 2.37 -3.92 -26.04
N LEU A 44 3.68 -4.15 -26.07
CA LEU A 44 4.38 -4.72 -27.22
C LEU A 44 3.88 -6.13 -27.54
N ASP A 45 3.69 -6.99 -26.53
CA ASP A 45 3.15 -8.35 -26.68
C ASP A 45 1.72 -8.36 -27.25
N LYS A 46 0.96 -7.29 -27.00
CA LYS A 46 -0.38 -7.08 -27.57
C LYS A 46 -0.38 -6.46 -28.97
N GLY A 47 0.81 -6.21 -29.54
CA GLY A 47 0.97 -5.67 -30.88
C GLY A 47 0.90 -4.15 -30.97
N PHE A 48 0.93 -3.42 -29.85
CA PHE A 48 1.06 -1.96 -29.90
C PHE A 48 2.50 -1.57 -30.22
N PRO A 49 2.74 -0.63 -31.15
CA PRO A 49 4.08 -0.13 -31.41
C PRO A 49 4.56 0.74 -30.24
N GLU A 50 5.86 0.83 -30.03
CA GLU A 50 6.45 1.67 -28.97
C GLU A 50 6.03 3.14 -29.10
N SER A 51 5.84 3.65 -30.33
CA SER A 51 5.37 5.01 -30.59
C SER A 51 3.95 5.30 -30.09
N ALA A 52 3.16 4.26 -29.77
CA ALA A 52 1.84 4.41 -29.17
C ALA A 52 1.88 4.52 -27.64
N ILE A 53 3.04 4.29 -27.01
CA ILE A 53 3.17 4.29 -25.55
C ILE A 53 3.64 5.67 -25.09
N GLU A 54 2.87 6.27 -24.19
CA GLU A 54 3.24 7.52 -23.52
C GLU A 54 3.45 7.25 -22.04
N VAL A 55 4.64 7.62 -21.54
CA VAL A 55 4.98 7.51 -20.11
C VAL A 55 5.34 8.88 -19.59
N THR A 56 4.57 9.35 -18.62
CA THR A 56 4.86 10.54 -17.83
C THR A 56 5.32 10.14 -16.43
N GLU A 57 5.67 11.12 -15.60
CA GLU A 57 6.00 10.87 -14.20
C GLU A 57 4.86 10.17 -13.44
N ASP A 58 3.60 10.45 -13.79
CA ASP A 58 2.43 10.02 -13.04
C ASP A 58 1.54 9.00 -13.78
N LYS A 59 1.82 8.71 -15.05
CA LYS A 59 0.91 7.93 -15.90
C LYS A 59 1.65 7.15 -16.98
N PHE A 60 1.22 5.92 -17.19
CA PHE A 60 1.50 5.11 -18.37
C PHE A 60 0.22 5.03 -19.20
N GLU A 61 0.26 5.35 -20.48
CA GLU A 61 -0.90 5.33 -21.38
C GLU A 61 -0.53 4.71 -22.73
N VAL A 62 -1.48 3.99 -23.33
CA VAL A 62 -1.34 3.42 -24.68
C VAL A 62 -2.38 4.05 -25.60
N HIS A 63 -1.91 4.78 -26.60
CA HIS A 63 -2.74 5.41 -27.62
C HIS A 63 -3.24 4.39 -28.63
N THR A 64 -4.54 4.10 -28.61
CA THR A 64 -5.14 3.06 -29.47
C THR A 64 -5.73 3.61 -30.76
N GLY A 65 -5.86 4.94 -30.88
CA GLY A 65 -6.59 5.60 -31.96
C GLY A 65 -8.12 5.45 -31.87
N ALA A 66 -8.63 4.67 -30.91
CA ALA A 66 -10.04 4.38 -30.73
C ALA A 66 -10.59 5.01 -29.45
N GLY A 67 -10.72 6.34 -29.43
CA GLY A 67 -11.42 7.11 -28.39
C GLY A 67 -10.79 7.05 -26.99
N THR A 68 -10.92 5.92 -26.29
CA THR A 68 -10.40 5.72 -24.93
C THR A 68 -9.10 4.94 -24.93
N ASN A 69 -8.06 5.57 -24.39
CA ASN A 69 -6.75 4.96 -24.21
C ASN A 69 -6.70 4.18 -22.88
N PRO A 70 -6.24 2.93 -22.87
CA PRO A 70 -5.87 2.24 -21.64
C PRO A 70 -4.73 2.98 -20.94
N TYR A 71 -4.85 3.17 -19.62
CA TYR A 71 -3.82 3.81 -18.83
C TYR A 71 -3.67 3.18 -17.45
N LYS A 72 -2.51 3.41 -16.84
CA LYS A 72 -2.19 3.09 -15.45
C LYS A 72 -1.58 4.32 -14.79
N LEU A 73 -2.14 4.74 -13.66
CA LEU A 73 -1.54 5.81 -12.86
C LEU A 73 -0.41 5.25 -12.01
N ARG A 74 0.62 6.07 -11.80
CA ARG A 74 1.69 5.80 -10.85
C ARG A 74 1.09 5.55 -9.47
N PRO A 75 1.49 4.46 -8.79
CA PRO A 75 1.08 4.26 -7.41
C PRO A 75 1.51 5.44 -6.54
N LYS A 76 0.64 5.84 -5.61
CA LYS A 76 0.89 6.97 -4.68
C LYS A 76 1.28 6.51 -3.27
N LEU A 77 1.43 5.20 -3.09
CA LEU A 77 1.61 4.59 -1.80
C LEU A 77 3.08 4.24 -1.62
N HIS A 78 3.70 4.80 -0.59
CA HIS A 78 5.03 4.35 -0.16
C HIS A 78 4.94 2.99 0.50
N ARG A 79 5.92 2.12 0.20
CA ARG A 79 5.98 0.77 0.76
C ARG A 79 6.10 0.76 2.26
N GLU A 80 6.96 1.60 2.81
CA GLU A 80 7.15 1.79 4.24
C GLU A 80 6.69 3.18 4.66
N ARG A 81 5.93 3.26 5.76
CA ARG A 81 5.36 4.51 6.29
C ARG A 81 5.48 4.50 7.80
N LYS A 82 5.86 5.61 8.39
CA LYS A 82 5.92 5.79 9.84
C LYS A 82 4.81 6.71 10.32
N GLY A 83 4.41 6.58 11.57
CA GLY A 83 3.36 7.42 12.14
C GLY A 83 2.91 6.96 13.51
N ILE A 84 1.84 7.59 14.01
CA ILE A 84 1.23 7.26 15.31
C ILE A 84 -0.02 6.41 15.11
N MET A 85 -0.16 5.34 15.89
CA MET A 85 -1.40 4.57 15.96
C MET A 85 -2.26 5.04 17.13
N VAL A 86 -3.51 5.40 16.86
CA VAL A 86 -4.50 5.71 17.89
C VAL A 86 -5.62 4.68 17.82
N VAL A 87 -5.78 3.91 18.90
CA VAL A 87 -6.75 2.81 18.97
C VAL A 87 -8.04 3.32 19.58
N ARG A 88 -9.17 3.12 18.89
CA ARG A 88 -10.51 3.46 19.39
C ARG A 88 -11.31 2.18 19.65
N SER A 89 -12.59 2.28 20.00
CA SER A 89 -13.38 1.09 20.35
C SER A 89 -13.57 0.12 19.17
N ARG A 90 -13.98 0.64 18.00
CA ARG A 90 -14.34 -0.17 16.81
C ARG A 90 -13.27 -0.23 15.72
N ASP A 91 -12.37 0.74 15.72
CA ASP A 91 -11.37 0.93 14.69
C ASP A 91 -10.05 1.42 15.30
N PHE A 92 -9.06 1.65 14.46
CA PHE A 92 -7.89 2.44 14.81
C PHE A 92 -7.61 3.45 13.69
N GLN A 93 -6.89 4.50 14.06
CA GLN A 93 -6.40 5.53 13.16
C GLN A 93 -4.88 5.44 13.07
N PHE A 94 -4.35 5.55 11.86
CA PHE A 94 -2.92 5.69 11.61
C PHE A 94 -2.62 7.09 11.08
N PHE A 95 -1.94 7.88 11.89
CA PHE A 95 -1.50 9.23 11.55
C PHE A 95 -0.11 9.12 10.94
N GLN A 96 -0.07 9.01 9.60
CA GLN A 96 1.17 8.91 8.85
C GLN A 96 1.96 10.23 8.91
N ASP A 97 3.27 10.15 9.12
CA ASP A 97 4.17 11.31 9.05
C ASP A 97 4.03 12.01 7.69
N GLY A 98 3.95 13.34 7.72
CA GLY A 98 3.80 14.19 6.52
C GLY A 98 2.42 14.16 5.88
N LYS A 99 1.39 13.61 6.54
CA LYS A 99 -0.01 13.68 6.09
C LYS A 99 -0.91 14.29 7.16
N ASP A 100 -1.79 15.18 6.72
CA ASP A 100 -2.73 15.87 7.61
C ASP A 100 -3.94 15.00 7.98
N THR A 101 -4.20 13.93 7.22
CA THR A 101 -5.37 13.07 7.40
C THR A 101 -4.96 11.65 7.80
N PRO A 102 -5.57 11.08 8.85
CA PRO A 102 -5.28 9.71 9.25
C PRO A 102 -5.91 8.70 8.29
N THR A 103 -5.28 7.53 8.18
CA THR A 103 -5.93 6.36 7.60
C THR A 103 -6.78 5.68 8.66
N HIS A 104 -7.99 5.28 8.29
CA HIS A 104 -8.92 4.58 9.18
C HIS A 104 -9.01 3.11 8.80
N CYS A 105 -8.91 2.23 9.79
CA CYS A 105 -9.07 0.79 9.59
C CYS A 105 -9.97 0.22 10.69
N ASP A 106 -11.02 -0.48 10.30
CA ASP A 106 -11.83 -1.24 11.24
C ASP A 106 -11.03 -2.41 11.85
N LYS A 107 -11.49 -2.90 13.00
CA LYS A 107 -10.82 -4.01 13.70
C LYS A 107 -11.28 -5.39 13.24
N SER A 108 -12.13 -5.48 12.22
CA SER A 108 -12.67 -6.77 11.79
C SER A 108 -11.64 -7.54 10.97
N GLY A 109 -11.56 -8.86 11.20
CA GLY A 109 -10.67 -9.74 10.42
C GLY A 109 -9.16 -9.53 10.63
N LEU A 110 -8.74 -8.66 11.57
CA LEU A 110 -7.34 -8.41 11.85
C LEU A 110 -6.67 -9.61 12.54
N LYS A 111 -5.39 -9.82 12.25
CA LYS A 111 -4.60 -10.94 12.79
C LYS A 111 -3.28 -10.44 13.36
N ILE A 112 -2.67 -11.26 14.21
CA ILE A 112 -1.28 -11.08 14.64
C ILE A 112 -0.44 -12.17 14.00
N GLU A 113 0.65 -11.78 13.35
CA GLU A 113 1.68 -12.69 12.84
C GLU A 113 3.03 -12.24 13.39
N GLY A 114 3.66 -13.10 14.21
CA GLY A 114 4.81 -12.70 15.00
C GLY A 114 4.46 -11.53 15.94
N ASP A 115 5.18 -10.41 15.80
CA ASP A 115 4.98 -9.20 16.60
C ASP A 115 4.24 -8.09 15.84
N LYS A 116 3.62 -8.44 14.71
CA LYS A 116 3.00 -7.48 13.81
C LYS A 116 1.50 -7.66 13.75
N LEU A 117 0.78 -6.54 13.67
CA LEU A 117 -0.61 -6.51 13.26
C LEU A 117 -0.68 -6.64 11.75
N VAL A 118 -1.45 -7.59 11.24
CA VAL A 118 -1.61 -7.85 9.81
C VAL A 118 -3.03 -7.54 9.37
N ILE A 119 -3.13 -6.82 8.25
CA ILE A 119 -4.37 -6.45 7.59
C ILE A 119 -4.32 -6.98 6.17
N GLU A 120 -5.32 -7.78 5.79
CA GLU A 120 -5.52 -8.21 4.42
C GLU A 120 -6.43 -7.19 3.72
N THR A 121 -5.98 -6.63 2.60
CA THR A 121 -6.80 -5.73 1.77
C THR A 121 -7.66 -6.56 0.82
N PHE A 122 -8.75 -5.98 0.34
CA PHE A 122 -9.59 -6.59 -0.70
C PHE A 122 -8.81 -6.95 -1.98
N GLY A 123 -7.75 -6.20 -2.28
CA GLY A 123 -6.88 -6.42 -3.45
C GLY A 123 -5.84 -7.53 -3.27
N GLY A 124 -5.87 -8.26 -2.15
CA GLY A 124 -4.90 -9.31 -1.83
C GLY A 124 -3.53 -8.79 -1.39
N GLN A 125 -3.38 -7.48 -1.17
CA GLN A 125 -2.19 -6.94 -0.51
C GLN A 125 -2.31 -7.13 1.00
N GLN A 126 -1.17 -7.13 1.68
CA GLN A 126 -1.13 -7.08 3.13
C GLN A 126 -0.54 -5.76 3.60
N ILE A 127 -1.08 -5.22 4.69
CA ILE A 127 -0.47 -4.12 5.41
C ILE A 127 -0.12 -4.63 6.80
N THR A 128 1.16 -4.52 7.17
CA THR A 128 1.62 -4.90 8.50
C THR A 128 1.95 -3.66 9.31
N TYR A 129 1.64 -3.67 10.61
CA TYR A 129 2.07 -2.65 11.56
C TYR A 129 2.96 -3.27 12.65
N GLU A 130 4.03 -2.57 12.98
CA GLU A 130 5.00 -2.94 14.00
C GLU A 130 5.29 -1.72 14.87
N ILE A 131 5.41 -1.91 16.19
CA ILE A 131 5.72 -0.80 17.11
C ILE A 131 7.22 -0.47 16.98
N GLU A 132 7.54 0.81 16.79
CA GLU A 132 8.92 1.28 16.74
C GLU A 132 9.53 1.16 18.16
N GLU A 133 10.68 0.48 18.28
CA GLU A 133 11.38 0.29 19.56
C GLU A 133 12.04 1.56 20.09
#